data_AF-A0A6J7DV11-F1
#
_entry.id   AF-A0A6J7DV11-F1
#
_cell.length_a   1.000
_cell.length_b   1.000
_cell.length_c   1.000
_cell.angle_alpha   90.00
_cell.angle_beta   90.00
_cell.angle_gamma   90.00
#
_symmetry.space_group_name_H-M   'P 1'
#
loop_
_entity.id
_entity.type
_entity.pdbx_description
1 polymer ?
#
loop_
_entity_poly.entity_id
_entity_poly.type
_entity_poly.pdbx_seq_one_letter_code
_entity_poly.pdbx_strand_id
1 'polypeptide(L)'
;MNELAGRWPDRHVAIVRELTKLHEEVLRGTAGELSTSLANSELQGEITVVMAGAPAPAPVSEAVVLDAIDDALADGATVRDVATQVSAALGVPHRFVYELALQRRTAKP
;
A
#
# COMPACT_ATOMS: atom_id res chain seq x y z
N MET A 1 -4.62 16.58 -15.20
CA MET A 1 -3.31 15.91 -14.97
C MET A 1 -2.44 16.61 -13.94
N ASN A 2 -2.35 17.94 -13.93
CA ASN A 2 -1.49 18.70 -13.00
C ASN A 2 -1.67 18.31 -11.52
N GLU A 3 -2.90 18.10 -11.04
CA GLU A 3 -3.14 17.68 -9.65
C GLU A 3 -2.56 16.29 -9.33
N LEU A 4 -2.76 15.33 -10.24
CA LEU A 4 -2.21 13.98 -10.09
C LEU A 4 -0.69 14.00 -10.13
N ALA A 5 -0.10 14.80 -11.03
CA ALA A 5 1.34 14.99 -11.12
C ALA A 5 1.92 15.67 -9.87
N GLY A 6 1.21 16.64 -9.30
CA GLY A 6 1.65 17.31 -8.07
C GLY A 6 1.64 16.40 -6.84
N ARG A 7 0.79 15.38 -6.82
CA ARG A 7 0.65 14.46 -5.67
C ARG A 7 1.40 13.14 -5.85
N TRP A 8 1.43 12.61 -7.07
CA TRP A 8 2.02 11.32 -7.39
C TRP A 8 2.72 11.36 -8.76
N PRO A 9 3.81 12.13 -8.91
CA PRO A 9 4.46 12.38 -10.20
C PRO A 9 4.88 11.09 -10.90
N ASP A 10 5.37 10.11 -10.14
CA ASP A 10 5.89 8.83 -10.67
C ASP A 10 4.82 7.74 -10.84
N ARG A 11 3.56 8.04 -10.50
CA ARG A 11 2.49 7.03 -10.60
C ARG A 11 2.14 6.82 -12.07
N HIS A 12 2.16 5.57 -12.50
CA HIS A 12 1.69 5.21 -13.83
C HIS A 12 0.20 5.53 -14.00
N VAL A 13 -0.12 6.19 -15.10
CA VAL A 13 -1.46 6.60 -15.51
C VAL A 13 -1.65 6.27 -16.99
N ALA A 14 -2.88 5.91 -17.36
CA ALA A 14 -3.33 5.84 -18.74
C ALA A 14 -4.52 6.80 -18.92
N ILE A 15 -4.46 7.61 -19.98
CA ILE A 15 -5.55 8.50 -20.40
C ILE A 15 -6.11 7.91 -21.69
N VAL A 16 -7.41 7.62 -21.70
CA VAL A 16 -8.12 7.00 -22.81
C VAL A 16 -9.19 7.98 -23.31
N ARG A 17 -9.21 8.27 -24.62
CA ARG A 17 -10.20 9.14 -25.26
C ARG A 17 -11.14 8.38 -26.20
N GLU A 18 -12.42 8.74 -26.10
CA GLU A 18 -13.50 8.59 -27.10
C GLU A 18 -13.69 7.20 -27.77
N LEU A 19 -14.58 6.39 -27.18
CA LEU A 19 -14.92 5.02 -27.60
C LEU A 19 -15.87 4.91 -28.82
N THR A 20 -16.28 6.01 -29.48
CA THR A 20 -17.35 5.97 -30.51
C THR A 20 -17.04 6.57 -31.88
N LYS A 21 -15.83 7.09 -32.16
CA LYS A 21 -15.46 7.53 -33.52
C LYS A 21 -13.99 7.27 -33.85
N LEU A 22 -13.70 6.14 -34.51
CA LEU A 22 -12.52 5.83 -35.37
C LEU A 22 -11.08 6.17 -34.88
N HIS A 23 -10.88 6.88 -33.77
CA HIS A 23 -9.63 7.41 -33.27
C HIS A 23 -9.52 7.11 -31.78
N GLU A 24 -9.18 5.87 -31.47
CA GLU A 24 -8.79 5.47 -30.11
C GLU A 24 -7.40 6.05 -29.83
N GLU A 25 -7.31 6.98 -28.89
CA GLU A 25 -6.03 7.45 -28.37
C GLU A 25 -5.86 7.01 -26.92
N VAL A 26 -4.77 6.29 -26.66
CA VAL A 26 -4.35 5.90 -25.31
C VAL A 26 -2.96 6.43 -25.03
N LEU A 27 -2.88 7.41 -24.13
CA LEU A 27 -1.60 7.93 -23.63
C LEU A 27 -1.23 7.19 -22.35
N ARG A 28 -0.02 6.64 -22.31
CA ARG A 28 0.52 5.93 -21.13
C ARG A 28 1.82 6.59 -20.69
N GLY A 29 2.00 6.73 -19.40
CA GLY A 29 3.21 7.30 -18.81
C GLY A 29 3.04 7.48 -17.31
N THR A 30 4.00 8.14 -16.67
CA THR A 30 3.81 8.64 -15.31
C THR A 30 2.91 9.87 -15.31
N ALA A 31 2.29 10.20 -14.17
CA ALA A 31 1.46 11.39 -14.06
C ALA A 31 2.24 12.67 -14.43
N GLY A 32 3.52 12.75 -14.06
CA GLY A 32 4.42 13.85 -14.40
C GLY A 32 4.72 13.95 -15.90
N GLU A 33 5.03 12.82 -16.54
CA GLU A 33 5.25 12.76 -17.99
C GLU A 33 4.01 13.20 -18.76
N LEU A 34 2.84 12.67 -18.38
CA LEU A 34 1.56 12.99 -19.03
C LEU A 34 1.13 14.44 -18.77
N SER A 35 1.42 14.98 -17.59
CA SER A 35 1.17 16.39 -17.29
C SER A 35 2.01 17.31 -18.16
N THR A 36 3.25 16.91 -18.45
CA THR A 36 4.17 17.68 -19.30
C THR A 36 3.75 17.57 -20.77
N SER A 37 3.46 16.37 -21.26
CA SER A 37 3.08 16.14 -22.66
C SER A 37 1.77 16.82 -23.04
N LEU A 38 0.84 16.94 -22.09
CA LEU A 38 -0.46 17.57 -22.29
C LEU A 38 -0.50 19.08 -21.97
N ALA A 39 0.62 19.69 -21.58
CA ALA A 39 0.63 21.09 -21.13
C ALA A 39 0.11 22.08 -22.18
N ASN A 40 0.26 21.76 -23.46
CA ASN A 40 -0.18 22.57 -24.60
C ASN A 40 -1.34 21.93 -25.38
N SER A 41 -1.99 20.90 -24.81
CA SER A 41 -3.09 20.19 -25.45
C SER A 41 -4.37 20.39 -24.67
N GLU A 42 -5.40 20.93 -25.32
CA GLU A 42 -6.74 20.86 -24.77
C GLU A 42 -7.29 19.44 -24.94
N LEU A 43 -7.54 18.78 -23.82
CA LEU A 43 -8.29 17.54 -23.78
C LEU A 43 -9.79 17.88 -23.79
N GLN A 44 -10.49 17.57 -24.88
CA GLN A 44 -11.95 17.75 -24.99
C GLN A 44 -12.64 16.38 -25.13
N GLY A 45 -13.91 16.31 -24.72
CA GLY A 45 -14.72 15.08 -24.76
C GLY A 45 -14.67 14.27 -23.46
N GLU A 46 -15.22 13.04 -23.51
CA GLU A 46 -15.18 12.10 -22.40
C GLU A 46 -13.81 11.42 -22.29
N ILE A 47 -13.27 11.38 -21.08
CA ILE A 47 -11.92 10.89 -20.82
C ILE A 47 -11.96 9.89 -19.68
N THR A 48 -11.45 8.69 -19.94
CA THR A 48 -11.20 7.71 -18.87
C THR A 48 -9.75 7.81 -18.44
N VAL A 49 -9.54 8.02 -17.13
CA VAL A 49 -8.22 8.04 -16.53
C VAL A 49 -8.08 6.79 -15.66
N VAL A 50 -7.13 5.92 -16.00
CA VAL A 50 -6.77 4.75 -15.21
C VAL A 50 -5.46 5.04 -14.50
N MET A 51 -5.43 4.88 -13.18
CA MET A 51 -4.23 5.08 -12.38
C MET A 51 -3.78 3.76 -11.76
N ALA A 52 -2.47 3.51 -11.73
CA ALA A 52 -1.92 2.37 -11.02
C ALA A 52 -2.33 2.39 -9.54
N GLY A 53 -2.60 1.22 -8.97
CA GLY A 53 -2.97 1.09 -7.56
C GLY A 53 -1.90 1.66 -6.62
N ALA A 54 -2.29 1.94 -5.38
CA ALA A 54 -1.36 2.31 -4.32
C ALA A 54 -0.26 1.23 -4.15
N PRO A 55 0.98 1.59 -3.76
CA PRO A 55 1.96 0.57 -3.42
C PRO A 55 1.42 -0.29 -2.27
N ALA A 56 1.92 -1.52 -2.16
CA ALA A 56 1.68 -2.30 -0.95
C ALA A 56 2.13 -1.48 0.27
N PRO A 57 1.37 -1.49 1.37
CA PRO A 57 1.81 -0.87 2.61
C PRO A 57 3.16 -1.46 3.02
N ALA A 58 3.99 -0.66 3.70
CA ALA A 58 5.27 -1.13 4.20
C ALA A 58 5.05 -2.35 5.11
N PRO A 59 5.97 -3.33 5.11
CA PRO A 59 5.91 -4.43 6.05
C PRO A 59 5.84 -3.91 7.49
N VAL A 60 5.06 -4.57 8.34
CA VAL A 60 5.06 -4.27 9.78
C VAL A 60 6.46 -4.55 10.31
N SER A 61 7.03 -3.56 11.01
CA SER A 61 8.37 -3.70 11.58
C SER A 61 8.36 -4.68 12.74
N GLU A 62 9.48 -5.37 12.96
CA GLU A 62 9.63 -6.28 14.09
C GLU A 62 9.39 -5.58 15.44
N ALA A 63 9.79 -4.30 15.56
CA ALA A 63 9.52 -3.50 16.76
C ALA A 63 8.03 -3.38 17.08
N VAL A 64 7.18 -3.11 16.08
CA VAL A 64 5.71 -3.03 16.27
C VAL A 64 5.13 -4.38 16.67
N VAL A 65 5.66 -5.48 16.12
CA VAL A 65 5.24 -6.84 16.50
C VAL A 65 5.64 -7.15 17.94
N LEU A 66 6.84 -6.74 18.35
CA LEU A 66 7.34 -6.94 19.69
C LEU A 66 6.57 -6.12 20.74
N ASP A 67 6.24 -4.87 20.45
CA ASP A 67 5.41 -4.03 21.34
C ASP A 67 4.02 -4.67 21.55
N ALA A 68 3.38 -5.13 20.47
CA ALA A 68 2.09 -5.81 20.55
C ALA A 68 2.15 -7.15 21.30
N ILE A 69 3.28 -7.87 21.20
CA ILE A 69 3.54 -9.09 21.99
C ILE A 69 3.67 -8.75 23.47
N ASP A 70 4.42 -7.70 23.81
CA ASP A 70 4.66 -7.29 25.20
C ASP A 70 3.34 -6.87 25.88
N ASP A 71 2.50 -6.08 25.18
CA ASP A 71 1.18 -5.67 25.64
C ASP A 71 0.28 -6.89 25.92
N ALA A 72 0.19 -7.81 24.96
CA ALA A 72 -0.67 -8.99 25.09
C ALA A 72 -0.17 -9.97 26.18
N LEU A 73 1.16 -10.08 26.37
CA LEU A 73 1.73 -10.85 27.47
C LEU A 73 1.50 -10.18 28.83
N ALA A 74 1.51 -8.85 28.91
CA ALA A 74 1.22 -8.09 30.13
C ALA A 74 -0.25 -8.29 30.58
N ASP A 75 -1.16 -8.46 29.63
CA ASP A 75 -2.57 -8.80 29.88
C ASP A 75 -2.79 -10.27 30.31
N GLY A 76 -1.71 -11.04 30.45
CA GLY A 76 -1.76 -12.42 30.94
C GLY A 76 -2.13 -13.46 29.88
N ALA A 77 -2.15 -13.09 28.59
CA ALA A 77 -2.42 -14.02 27.51
C ALA A 77 -1.32 -15.10 27.39
N THR A 78 -1.71 -16.32 27.00
CA THR A 78 -0.70 -17.37 26.73
C THR A 78 0.07 -17.04 25.45
N VAL A 79 1.30 -17.56 25.30
CA VAL A 79 2.09 -17.36 24.06
C VAL A 79 1.33 -17.80 22.80
N ARG A 80 0.47 -18.81 22.91
CA ARG A 80 -0.39 -19.25 21.82
C ARG A 80 -1.45 -18.21 21.46
N ASP A 81 -2.09 -17.62 22.47
CA ASP A 81 -3.12 -16.60 22.28
C ASP A 81 -2.51 -15.31 21.74
N VAL A 82 -1.35 -14.89 22.26
CA VAL A 82 -0.56 -13.75 21.75
C VAL A 82 -0.24 -13.96 20.27
N ALA A 83 0.28 -15.14 19.90
CA ALA A 83 0.61 -15.44 18.52
C ALA A 83 -0.62 -15.36 17.59
N THR A 84 -1.78 -15.80 18.06
CA THR A 84 -3.04 -15.73 17.32
C THR A 84 -3.52 -14.28 17.17
N GLN A 85 -3.56 -13.53 18.27
CA GLN A 85 -4.08 -12.17 18.31
C GLN A 85 -3.21 -11.20 17.52
N VAL A 86 -1.90 -11.19 17.77
CA VAL A 86 -0.96 -10.26 17.12
C VAL A 86 -0.79 -10.58 15.63
N SER A 87 -0.79 -11.86 15.25
CA SER A 87 -0.78 -12.27 13.84
C SER A 87 -2.02 -11.76 13.10
N ALA A 88 -3.21 -11.92 13.69
CA ALA A 88 -4.46 -11.45 13.10
C ALA A 88 -4.52 -9.91 13.03
N ALA A 89 -4.06 -9.21 14.06
CA ALA A 89 -4.11 -7.75 14.15
C ALA A 89 -3.14 -7.07 13.18
N LEU A 90 -1.93 -7.61 13.04
CA LEU A 90 -0.85 -6.99 12.25
C LEU A 90 -0.66 -7.64 10.87
N GLY A 91 -1.38 -8.72 10.56
CA GLY A 91 -1.26 -9.43 9.29
C GLY A 91 0.10 -10.10 9.08
N VAL A 92 0.83 -10.39 10.16
CA VAL A 92 2.16 -11.02 10.12
C VAL A 92 2.05 -12.55 10.32
N PRO A 93 3.00 -13.36 9.84
CA PRO A 93 2.92 -14.82 9.94
C PRO A 93 2.84 -15.31 11.40
N HIS A 94 1.87 -16.17 11.71
CA HIS A 94 1.67 -16.69 13.07
C HIS A 94 2.94 -17.34 13.67
N ARG A 95 3.68 -18.12 12.86
CA ARG A 95 4.92 -18.77 13.32
C ARG A 95 5.97 -17.76 13.78
N PHE A 96 6.13 -16.66 13.04
CA PHE A 96 7.06 -15.59 13.37
C PHE A 96 6.71 -14.95 14.72
N VAL A 97 5.43 -14.61 14.93
CA VAL A 97 4.95 -14.05 16.20
C VAL A 97 5.13 -15.04 17.36
N TYR A 98 4.83 -16.32 17.15
CA TYR A 98 4.98 -17.35 18.17
C TYR A 98 6.43 -17.51 18.63
N GLU A 99 7.38 -17.56 17.69
CA GLU A 99 8.80 -17.67 18.00
C GLU A 99 9.30 -16.45 18.78
N LEU A 100 8.91 -15.23 18.38
CA LEU A 100 9.22 -13.99 19.10
C LEU A 100 8.59 -13.95 20.50
N ALA A 101 7.32 -14.32 20.64
CA ALA A 101 6.62 -14.32 21.92
C ALA A 101 7.23 -15.36 22.90
N LEU A 102 7.68 -16.51 22.39
CA LEU A 102 8.39 -17.50 23.20
C LEU A 102 9.74 -16.97 23.70
N GLN A 103 10.51 -16.30 22.82
CA GLN A 103 11.77 -15.66 23.19
C GLN A 103 11.55 -14.56 24.22
N ARG A 104 10.56 -13.68 24.02
CA ARG A 104 10.22 -12.61 24.96
C ARG A 104 9.83 -13.12 26.35
N ARG A 105 9.04 -14.20 26.43
CA ARG A 105 8.68 -14.81 27.72
C ARG A 105 9.89 -15.43 28.44
N THR A 106 10.87 -15.94 27.69
CA THR A 106 12.07 -16.58 28.25
C THR A 106 13.14 -15.54 28.65
N ALA A 107 13.15 -14.38 28.01
CA ALA A 107 14.10 -13.30 28.26
C ALA A 107 13.70 -12.37 29.42
N LYS A 108 12.45 -12.43 29.90
CA LYS A 108 11.98 -11.64 31.04
C LYS A 108 12.54 -12.27 32.35
N PRO A 109 13.37 -11.56 33.12
CA PRO A 109 13.91 -12.06 34.39
C PRO A 109 12.83 -12.19 35.47
#